data_AF-B4XTE4-F1
#
_entry.id   AF-B4XTE4-F1
#
_cell.length_a   1.000
_cell.length_b   1.000
_cell.length_c   1.000
_cell.angle_alpha   90.00
_cell.angle_beta   90.00
_cell.angle_gamma   90.00
#
_symmetry.space_group_name_H-M   'P 1'
#
loop_
_entity.id
_entity.type
_entity.pdbx_description
1 polymer ?
#
loop_
_entity_poly.entity_id
_entity_poly.type
_entity_poly.pdbx_seq_one_letter_code
_entity_poly.pdbx_strand_id
1 'polypeptide(L)'
;MSPMIYSIILSSLAAGTIITMTSFHWLMAWAGLELNTLAIIPIISTLHHPRATEAATKYFLTQAAASAMILFSSMLNSWFTGTWDITQMSYYPSNIILTMALAMKLGLAPTHFWLPEVLQGSTLPTAFIISTWQKLAPMSLIYLTMNNLPTMLLLTLGLISSTTGGWGGLNQTQTRKIMAYSSIAHLGWMASIASIMTNIMVMNLMIYLIMTTALFFSLISSKSKTIQDTTMSWTSSPTLTITMMLTLLSLGGLPPLAGFMPKWLILEELIVQDLVPLAITMALSTLLSLFFYLRLAYTTTLTLSPNTLQMKFKWRFKQTIVPTLMALSTLAIFFLPLTPLILL
;
A
#
# COMPACT_ATOMS: atom_id res chain seq x y z
N MET A 1 1.04 -5.09 -25.41
CA MET A 1 2.04 -6.17 -25.18
C MET A 1 1.43 -7.49 -25.58
N SER A 2 2.22 -8.41 -26.14
CA SER A 2 1.72 -9.77 -26.39
C SER A 2 1.42 -10.48 -25.06
N PRO A 3 0.41 -11.36 -25.00
CA PRO A 3 0.06 -12.09 -23.78
C PRO A 3 1.24 -12.85 -23.17
N MET A 4 2.11 -13.43 -24.00
CA MET A 4 3.29 -14.17 -23.57
C MET A 4 4.32 -13.28 -22.86
N ILE A 5 4.58 -12.08 -23.39
CA ILE A 5 5.50 -11.12 -22.74
C ILE A 5 4.91 -10.70 -21.40
N TYR A 6 3.60 -10.43 -21.35
CA TYR A 6 2.94 -10.05 -20.12
C TYR A 6 3.00 -11.15 -19.04
N SER A 7 2.81 -12.42 -19.40
CA SER A 7 2.94 -13.53 -18.45
C SER A 7 4.38 -13.71 -17.96
N ILE A 8 5.38 -13.57 -18.83
CA ILE A 8 6.79 -13.64 -18.42
C ILE A 8 7.10 -12.54 -17.41
N ILE A 9 6.67 -11.29 -17.69
CA ILE A 9 6.93 -10.17 -16.79
C ILE A 9 6.21 -10.33 -15.44
N LEU A 10 4.96 -10.81 -15.42
CA LEU A 10 4.28 -11.11 -14.16
C LEU A 10 4.96 -12.24 -13.38
N SER A 11 5.45 -13.27 -14.08
CA SER A 11 6.18 -14.37 -13.44
C SER A 11 7.51 -13.92 -12.85
N SER A 12 8.25 -13.01 -13.52
CA SER A 12 9.50 -12.46 -12.98
C SER A 12 9.26 -11.53 -11.80
N LEU A 13 8.16 -10.77 -11.82
CA LEU A 13 7.72 -9.94 -10.70
C LEU A 13 7.40 -10.80 -9.46
N ALA A 14 6.69 -11.92 -9.65
CA ALA A 14 6.43 -12.89 -8.58
C ALA A 14 7.73 -13.58 -8.10
N ALA A 15 8.59 -14.02 -9.03
CA ALA A 15 9.86 -14.65 -8.70
C ALA A 15 10.76 -13.71 -7.87
N GLY A 16 10.85 -12.43 -8.22
CA GLY A 16 11.61 -11.44 -7.45
C GLY A 16 11.15 -11.35 -6.00
N THR A 17 9.82 -11.30 -5.78
CA THR A 17 9.27 -11.30 -4.41
C THR A 17 9.49 -12.61 -3.65
N ILE A 18 9.37 -13.76 -4.32
CA ILE A 18 9.62 -15.07 -3.68
C ILE A 18 11.08 -15.17 -3.26
N ILE A 19 12.02 -14.83 -4.16
CA ILE A 19 13.46 -14.81 -3.89
C ILE A 19 13.76 -13.99 -2.64
N THR A 20 13.22 -12.77 -2.53
CA THR A 20 13.43 -11.90 -1.36
C THR A 20 12.90 -12.47 -0.06
N MET A 21 11.77 -13.19 -0.09
CA MET A 21 11.17 -13.75 1.11
C MET A 21 11.91 -15.00 1.58
N THR A 22 12.45 -15.79 0.66
CA THR A 22 13.12 -17.06 0.97
C THR A 22 14.63 -16.92 1.18
N SER A 23 15.23 -15.79 0.80
CA SER A 23 16.67 -15.60 0.88
C SER A 23 17.15 -15.42 2.32
N PHE A 24 18.26 -16.07 2.66
CA PHE A 24 19.02 -15.80 3.89
C PHE A 24 20.25 -14.90 3.66
N HIS A 25 20.64 -14.71 2.40
CA HIS A 25 21.82 -13.94 2.01
C HIS A 25 21.42 -12.58 1.42
N TRP A 26 22.01 -11.48 1.91
CA TRP A 26 21.71 -10.11 1.48
C TRP A 26 21.81 -9.88 -0.04
N LEU A 27 22.85 -10.42 -0.69
CA LEU A 27 23.00 -10.31 -2.15
C LEU A 27 21.80 -10.92 -2.91
N MET A 28 21.26 -12.04 -2.43
CA MET A 28 20.12 -12.70 -3.07
C MET A 28 18.82 -11.91 -2.84
N ALA A 29 18.65 -11.36 -1.64
CA ALA A 29 17.56 -10.43 -1.36
C ALA A 29 17.64 -9.19 -2.27
N TRP A 30 18.82 -8.61 -2.43
CA TRP A 30 19.02 -7.49 -3.34
C TRP A 30 18.69 -7.85 -4.79
N ALA A 31 19.17 -9.00 -5.28
CA ALA A 31 18.87 -9.48 -6.63
C ALA A 31 17.36 -9.67 -6.86
N GLY A 32 16.63 -10.22 -5.88
CA GLY A 32 15.17 -10.35 -5.96
C GLY A 32 14.45 -9.00 -6.02
N LEU A 33 14.93 -8.00 -5.26
CA LEU A 33 14.40 -6.63 -5.33
C LEU A 33 14.67 -5.97 -6.69
N GLU A 34 15.84 -6.20 -7.30
CA GLU A 34 16.15 -5.66 -8.63
C GLU A 34 15.38 -6.35 -9.76
N LEU A 35 15.17 -7.67 -9.66
CA LEU A 35 14.29 -8.36 -10.60
C LEU A 35 12.88 -7.76 -10.56
N ASN A 36 12.40 -7.41 -9.37
CA ASN A 36 11.09 -6.81 -9.19
C ASN A 36 11.00 -5.38 -9.78
N THR A 37 12.03 -4.54 -9.60
CA THR A 37 12.09 -3.19 -10.19
C THR A 37 12.16 -3.24 -11.70
N LEU A 38 12.96 -4.14 -12.28
CA LEU A 38 13.09 -4.30 -13.73
C LEU A 38 11.81 -4.85 -14.36
N ALA A 39 11.14 -5.79 -13.70
CA ALA A 39 9.90 -6.38 -14.20
C ALA A 39 8.73 -5.38 -14.27
N ILE A 40 8.59 -4.48 -13.29
CA ILE A 40 7.43 -3.57 -13.26
C ILE A 40 7.56 -2.38 -14.24
N ILE A 41 8.76 -1.98 -14.65
CA ILE A 41 8.97 -0.81 -15.53
C ILE A 41 8.23 -0.95 -16.87
N PRO A 42 8.33 -2.07 -17.61
CA PRO A 42 7.58 -2.26 -18.85
C PRO A 42 6.06 -2.27 -18.63
N ILE A 43 5.59 -2.72 -17.46
CA ILE A 43 4.17 -2.70 -17.09
C ILE A 43 3.68 -1.25 -16.91
N ILE A 44 4.48 -0.38 -16.29
CA ILE A 44 4.15 1.04 -16.10
C ILE A 44 4.08 1.78 -17.45
N SER A 45 5.01 1.51 -18.36
CA SER A 45 5.14 2.21 -19.65
C SER A 45 4.24 1.67 -20.78
N THR A 46 3.37 0.70 -20.49
CA THR A 46 2.51 0.01 -21.48
C THR A 46 1.71 0.92 -22.42
N LEU A 47 1.28 2.09 -21.95
CA LEU A 47 0.46 3.02 -22.75
C LEU A 47 1.26 3.90 -23.71
N HIS A 48 2.60 3.92 -23.63
CA HIS A 48 3.49 4.75 -24.46
C HIS A 48 3.10 6.24 -24.51
N HIS A 49 2.58 6.78 -23.40
CA HIS A 49 2.23 8.19 -23.25
C HIS A 49 3.29 8.91 -22.39
N PRO A 50 3.56 10.22 -22.58
CA PRO A 50 4.57 10.96 -21.80
C PRO A 50 4.40 10.84 -20.28
N ARG A 51 3.16 10.83 -19.79
CA ARG A 51 2.86 10.58 -18.36
C ARG A 51 3.27 9.19 -17.86
N ALA A 52 3.15 8.17 -18.71
CA ALA A 52 3.54 6.80 -18.37
C ALA A 52 5.07 6.67 -18.38
N THR A 53 5.76 7.33 -19.33
CA THR A 53 7.22 7.38 -19.36
C THR A 53 7.78 8.16 -18.17
N GLU A 54 7.18 9.29 -17.80
CA GLU A 54 7.56 10.06 -16.60
C GLU A 54 7.35 9.24 -15.31
N ALA A 55 6.24 8.51 -15.19
CA ALA A 55 6.03 7.61 -14.07
C ALA A 55 7.06 6.48 -14.02
N ALA A 56 7.39 5.88 -15.16
CA ALA A 56 8.41 4.83 -15.23
C ALA A 56 9.80 5.36 -14.84
N THR A 57 10.20 6.56 -15.31
CA THR A 57 11.50 7.15 -14.97
C THR A 57 11.58 7.53 -13.50
N LYS A 58 10.53 8.14 -12.93
CA LYS A 58 10.45 8.46 -11.50
C LYS A 58 10.54 7.21 -10.63
N TYR A 59 9.80 6.15 -11.00
CA TYR A 59 9.86 4.87 -10.28
C TYR A 59 11.25 4.24 -10.36
N PHE A 60 11.85 4.18 -11.55
CA PHE A 60 13.17 3.59 -11.74
C PHE A 60 14.24 4.32 -10.90
N LEU A 61 14.31 5.64 -11.00
CA LEU A 61 15.32 6.42 -10.28
C LEU A 61 15.22 6.28 -8.77
N THR A 62 14.00 6.34 -8.22
CA THR A 62 13.85 6.19 -6.76
C THR A 62 14.13 4.78 -6.28
N GLN A 63 13.71 3.77 -7.03
CA GLN A 63 13.88 2.38 -6.64
C GLN A 63 15.31 1.88 -6.82
N ALA A 64 16.03 2.38 -7.83
CA ALA A 64 17.46 2.11 -8.05
C ALA A 64 18.33 2.80 -6.98
N ALA A 65 17.99 4.04 -6.58
CA ALA A 65 18.66 4.69 -5.47
C ALA A 65 18.43 3.92 -4.16
N ALA A 66 17.21 3.46 -3.92
CA ALA A 66 16.88 2.65 -2.75
C ALA A 66 17.58 1.29 -2.76
N SER A 67 17.66 0.59 -3.88
CA SER A 67 18.37 -0.70 -3.97
C SER A 67 19.88 -0.53 -3.80
N ALA A 68 20.48 0.53 -4.35
CA ALA A 68 21.88 0.88 -4.10
C ALA A 68 22.14 1.14 -2.61
N MET A 69 21.24 1.83 -1.90
CA MET A 69 21.36 2.02 -0.45
C MET A 69 21.22 0.71 0.34
N ILE A 70 20.35 -0.22 -0.08
CA ILE A 70 20.25 -1.55 0.54
C ILE A 70 21.58 -2.30 0.38
N LEU A 71 22.14 -2.35 -0.83
CA LEU A 71 23.41 -3.01 -1.08
C LEU A 71 24.53 -2.36 -0.25
N PHE A 72 24.57 -1.03 -0.20
CA PHE A 72 25.54 -0.29 0.61
C PHE A 72 25.42 -0.62 2.11
N SER A 73 24.19 -0.70 2.64
CA SER A 73 23.98 -1.10 4.03
C SER A 73 24.49 -2.51 4.33
N SER A 74 24.25 -3.46 3.40
CA SER A 74 24.73 -4.84 3.56
C SER A 74 26.25 -4.95 3.46
N MET A 75 26.88 -4.18 2.54
CA MET A 75 28.33 -4.13 2.40
C MET A 75 28.99 -3.58 3.67
N LEU A 76 28.45 -2.50 4.23
CA LEU A 76 28.92 -1.94 5.50
C LEU A 76 28.80 -2.97 6.63
N ASN A 77 27.66 -3.64 6.78
CA ASN A 77 27.51 -4.66 7.82
C ASN A 77 28.52 -5.81 7.62
N SER A 78 28.68 -6.30 6.40
CA SER A 78 29.62 -7.38 6.07
C SER A 78 31.08 -6.98 6.32
N TRP A 79 31.43 -5.70 6.15
CA TRP A 79 32.78 -5.22 6.42
C TRP A 79 33.11 -5.26 7.92
N PHE A 80 32.16 -4.94 8.79
CA PHE A 80 32.36 -4.98 10.23
C PHE A 80 32.20 -6.37 10.85
N THR A 81 31.28 -7.19 10.34
CA THR A 81 30.89 -8.49 10.95
C THR A 81 31.43 -9.71 10.21
N GLY A 82 31.81 -9.55 8.95
CA GLY A 82 32.23 -10.64 8.07
C GLY A 82 31.10 -11.53 7.55
N THR A 83 29.83 -11.25 7.89
CA THR A 83 28.69 -12.08 7.48
C THR A 83 27.74 -11.35 6.54
N TRP A 84 27.06 -12.14 5.70
CA TRP A 84 26.06 -11.68 4.72
C TRP A 84 24.63 -12.14 5.06
N ASP A 85 24.45 -12.65 6.28
CA ASP A 85 23.16 -13.13 6.76
C ASP A 85 22.22 -11.95 7.03
N ILE A 86 20.97 -12.05 6.58
CA ILE A 86 19.95 -11.02 6.76
C ILE A 86 19.60 -10.84 8.24
N THR A 87 19.59 -11.93 9.01
CA THR A 87 19.17 -11.89 10.42
C THR A 87 20.20 -11.24 11.34
N GLN A 88 21.48 -11.20 10.92
CA GLN A 88 22.61 -10.74 11.73
C GLN A 88 23.11 -9.36 11.33
N MET A 89 22.24 -8.35 11.47
CA MET A 89 22.57 -6.95 11.22
C MET A 89 22.94 -6.23 12.53
N SER A 90 24.21 -6.31 12.94
CA SER A 90 24.65 -5.78 14.24
C SER A 90 25.21 -4.36 14.18
N TYR A 91 25.68 -3.89 13.02
CA TYR A 91 26.27 -2.55 12.93
C TYR A 91 25.21 -1.45 12.82
N TYR A 92 25.03 -0.67 13.89
CA TYR A 92 23.94 0.31 14.02
C TYR A 92 23.81 1.30 12.85
N PRO A 93 24.88 1.91 12.29
CA PRO A 93 24.76 2.77 11.12
C PRO A 93 24.25 2.05 9.87
N SER A 94 24.54 0.75 9.71
CA SER A 94 23.98 -0.03 8.60
C SER A 94 22.46 -0.20 8.74
N ASN A 95 21.95 -0.35 9.96
CA ASN A 95 20.53 -0.49 10.25
C ASN A 95 19.77 0.81 9.96
N ILE A 96 20.38 1.98 10.19
CA ILE A 96 19.81 3.28 9.81
C ILE A 96 19.73 3.42 8.28
N ILE A 97 20.80 3.05 7.56
CA ILE A 97 20.79 3.13 6.10
C ILE A 97 19.76 2.16 5.52
N LEU A 98 19.69 0.93 6.04
CA LEU A 98 18.73 -0.07 5.63
C LEU A 98 17.28 0.38 5.84
N THR A 99 16.95 0.89 7.03
CA THR A 99 15.61 1.41 7.33
C THR A 99 15.22 2.56 6.40
N MET A 100 16.12 3.51 6.13
CA MET A 100 15.87 4.60 5.18
C MET A 100 15.70 4.09 3.74
N ALA A 101 16.46 3.08 3.34
CA ALA A 101 16.36 2.48 2.01
C ALA A 101 15.03 1.73 1.82
N LEU A 102 14.61 0.94 2.82
CA LEU A 102 13.31 0.27 2.82
C LEU A 102 12.16 1.30 2.87
N ALA A 103 12.32 2.39 3.63
CA ALA A 103 11.37 3.50 3.65
C ALA A 103 11.19 4.12 2.26
N MET A 104 12.30 4.30 1.52
CA MET A 104 12.26 4.80 0.14
C MET A 104 11.57 3.81 -0.82
N LYS A 105 11.83 2.51 -0.71
CA LYS A 105 11.14 1.49 -1.52
C LYS A 105 9.64 1.44 -1.25
N LEU A 106 9.24 1.57 0.02
CA LEU A 106 7.84 1.58 0.44
C LEU A 106 7.15 2.92 0.16
N GLY A 107 7.88 4.01 0.00
CA GLY A 107 7.32 5.35 -0.17
C GLY A 107 6.78 5.93 1.13
N LEU A 108 7.42 5.62 2.26
CA LEU A 108 7.17 6.26 3.54
C LEU A 108 7.63 7.73 3.48
N ALA A 109 7.03 8.62 4.26
CA ALA A 109 7.50 10.00 4.34
C ALA A 109 8.82 10.05 5.13
N PRO A 110 9.81 10.87 4.71
CA PRO A 110 9.73 11.95 3.73
C PRO A 110 9.90 11.53 2.25
N THR A 111 10.33 10.30 1.95
CA THR A 111 10.60 9.82 0.58
C THR A 111 9.35 9.46 -0.24
N HIS A 112 8.16 9.78 0.26
CA HIS A 112 6.85 9.46 -0.32
C HIS A 112 6.51 10.14 -1.67
N PHE A 113 7.21 11.21 -2.06
CA PHE A 113 6.82 12.06 -3.19
C PHE A 113 6.65 11.33 -4.53
N TRP A 114 7.40 10.25 -4.75
CA TRP A 114 7.30 9.49 -6.00
C TRP A 114 5.97 8.73 -6.12
N LEU A 115 5.39 8.27 -5.00
CA LEU A 115 4.30 7.30 -5.02
C LEU A 115 3.00 7.89 -5.62
N PRO A 116 2.52 9.09 -5.24
CA PRO A 116 1.34 9.70 -5.87
C PRO A 116 1.51 10.00 -7.36
N GLU A 117 2.71 10.36 -7.79
CA GLU A 117 2.98 10.71 -9.18
C GLU A 117 3.04 9.48 -10.08
N VAL A 118 3.73 8.42 -9.63
CA VAL A 118 3.83 7.15 -10.36
C VAL A 118 2.45 6.50 -10.49
N LEU A 119 1.65 6.47 -9.41
CA LEU A 119 0.30 5.91 -9.48
C LEU A 119 -0.59 6.70 -10.44
N GLN A 120 -0.49 8.03 -10.48
CA GLN A 120 -1.29 8.85 -11.39
C GLN A 120 -0.90 8.69 -12.87
N GLY A 121 0.38 8.49 -13.17
CA GLY A 121 0.87 8.27 -14.53
C GLY A 121 0.60 6.86 -15.07
N SER A 122 0.37 5.88 -14.19
CA SER A 122 0.13 4.48 -14.54
C SER A 122 -1.37 4.14 -14.66
N THR A 123 -1.73 3.01 -15.27
CA THR A 123 -3.12 2.54 -15.35
C THR A 123 -3.65 2.05 -14.00
N LEU A 124 -4.98 1.91 -13.83
CA LEU A 124 -5.57 1.34 -12.60
C LEU A 124 -5.04 -0.08 -12.24
N PRO A 125 -4.93 -1.06 -13.17
CA PRO A 125 -4.39 -2.38 -12.81
C PRO A 125 -2.91 -2.33 -12.43
N THR A 126 -2.13 -1.43 -13.02
CA THR A 126 -0.71 -1.26 -12.65
C THR A 126 -0.56 -0.54 -11.31
N ALA A 127 -1.42 0.45 -11.04
CA ALA A 127 -1.50 1.11 -9.74
C ALA A 127 -1.87 0.12 -8.62
N PHE A 128 -2.75 -0.83 -8.92
CA PHE A 128 -3.07 -1.95 -8.04
C PHE A 128 -1.83 -2.80 -7.70
N ILE A 129 -1.06 -3.23 -8.70
CA ILE A 129 0.17 -4.02 -8.48
C ILE A 129 1.20 -3.24 -7.63
N ILE A 130 1.35 -1.94 -7.88
CA ILE A 130 2.31 -1.08 -7.15
C ILE A 130 1.88 -0.84 -5.69
N SER A 131 0.58 -0.73 -5.42
CA SER A 131 0.08 -0.50 -4.06
C SER A 131 0.01 -1.77 -3.22
N THR A 132 -0.03 -2.95 -3.84
CA THR A 132 -0.18 -4.23 -3.13
C THR A 132 1.09 -5.07 -3.22
N TRP A 133 1.36 -5.66 -4.38
CA TRP A 133 2.43 -6.62 -4.58
C TRP A 133 3.82 -6.04 -4.31
N GLN A 134 4.08 -4.81 -4.77
CA GLN A 134 5.38 -4.15 -4.57
C GLN A 134 5.69 -3.83 -3.11
N LYS A 135 4.72 -3.93 -2.19
CA LYS A 135 4.93 -3.74 -0.75
C LYS A 135 5.40 -5.01 -0.05
N LEU A 136 5.13 -6.19 -0.62
CA LEU A 136 5.39 -7.48 0.03
C LEU A 136 6.89 -7.72 0.32
N ALA A 137 7.75 -7.54 -0.68
CA ALA A 137 9.18 -7.80 -0.54
C ALA A 137 9.91 -6.85 0.43
N PRO A 138 9.68 -5.51 0.41
CA PRO A 138 10.26 -4.65 1.42
C PRO A 138 9.71 -4.92 2.83
N MET A 139 8.42 -5.26 2.98
CA MET A 139 7.84 -5.59 4.28
C MET A 139 8.38 -6.92 4.83
N SER A 140 8.69 -7.90 3.99
CA SER A 140 9.36 -9.12 4.45
C SER A 140 10.78 -8.87 4.94
N LEU A 141 11.51 -7.92 4.33
CA LEU A 141 12.84 -7.53 4.84
C LEU A 141 12.76 -6.80 6.18
N ILE A 142 11.76 -5.92 6.37
CA ILE A 142 11.48 -5.35 7.70
C ILE A 142 11.23 -6.49 8.69
N TYR A 143 10.40 -7.48 8.33
CA TYR A 143 10.12 -8.66 9.14
C TYR A 143 11.34 -9.51 9.51
N LEU A 144 12.25 -9.75 8.56
CA LEU A 144 13.45 -10.54 8.84
C LEU A 144 14.48 -9.78 9.71
N THR A 145 14.43 -8.45 9.72
CA THR A 145 15.42 -7.60 10.41
C THR A 145 14.90 -6.92 11.67
N MET A 146 13.65 -7.21 12.08
CA MET A 146 12.90 -6.55 13.16
C MET A 146 13.73 -6.25 14.42
N ASN A 147 14.46 -7.25 14.91
CA ASN A 147 15.21 -7.17 16.16
C ASN A 147 16.31 -6.10 16.16
N ASN A 148 16.80 -5.73 14.98
CA ASN A 148 17.98 -4.90 14.82
C ASN A 148 17.65 -3.48 14.33
N LEU A 149 16.42 -3.23 13.85
CA LEU A 149 16.06 -1.94 13.29
C LEU A 149 15.90 -0.88 14.40
N PRO A 150 16.41 0.36 14.20
CA PRO A 150 16.26 1.43 15.17
C PRO A 150 14.79 1.79 15.40
N THR A 151 14.28 1.50 16.59
CA THR A 151 12.88 1.70 16.98
C THR A 151 12.44 3.16 16.84
N MET A 152 13.24 4.10 17.35
CA MET A 152 12.93 5.54 17.28
C MET A 152 12.79 6.05 15.84
N LEU A 153 13.60 5.54 14.91
CA LEU A 153 13.51 5.92 13.51
C LEU A 153 12.23 5.38 12.86
N LEU A 154 11.86 4.14 13.16
CA LEU A 154 10.61 3.56 12.66
C LEU A 154 9.36 4.28 13.19
N LEU A 155 9.35 4.63 14.48
CA LEU A 155 8.25 5.38 15.10
C LEU A 155 8.11 6.79 14.47
N THR A 156 9.22 7.49 14.26
CA THR A 156 9.22 8.82 13.64
C THR A 156 8.80 8.78 12.17
N LEU A 157 9.30 7.82 11.38
CA LEU A 157 8.84 7.58 10.01
C LEU A 157 7.35 7.24 9.97
N GLY A 158 6.87 6.42 10.91
CA GLY A 158 5.46 6.05 11.06
C GLY A 158 4.54 7.24 11.31
N LEU A 159 4.91 8.12 12.25
CA LEU A 159 4.16 9.35 12.55
C LEU A 159 4.14 10.32 11.37
N ILE A 160 5.30 10.56 10.75
CA ILE A 160 5.38 11.52 9.63
C ILE A 160 4.59 10.99 8.43
N SER A 161 4.63 9.69 8.16
CA SER A 161 3.88 9.08 7.05
C SER A 161 2.37 9.04 7.29
N SER A 162 1.90 8.76 8.52
CA SER A 162 0.47 8.79 8.84
C SER A 162 -0.13 10.20 8.68
N THR A 163 0.58 11.22 9.18
CA THR A 163 0.16 12.63 9.11
C THR A 163 0.22 13.18 7.68
N THR A 164 1.31 12.94 6.95
CA THR A 164 1.44 13.38 5.54
C THR A 164 0.47 12.65 4.61
N GLY A 165 0.21 11.36 4.86
CA GLY A 165 -0.84 10.60 4.17
C GLY A 165 -2.23 11.20 4.39
N GLY A 166 -2.54 11.58 5.64
CA GLY A 166 -3.77 12.28 5.99
C GLY A 166 -3.93 13.60 5.22
N TRP A 167 -2.99 14.54 5.37
CA TRP A 167 -3.08 15.85 4.72
C TRP A 167 -2.99 15.79 3.20
N GLY A 168 -2.11 14.95 2.64
CA GLY A 168 -1.93 14.83 1.21
C GLY A 168 -3.18 14.31 0.49
N GLY A 169 -3.94 13.41 1.12
CA GLY A 169 -5.18 12.87 0.57
C GLY A 169 -6.35 13.86 0.55
N LEU A 170 -6.36 14.86 1.45
CA LEU A 170 -7.45 15.84 1.54
C LEU A 170 -7.62 16.67 0.27
N ASN A 171 -6.55 17.00 -0.44
CA ASN A 171 -6.63 17.88 -1.61
C ASN A 171 -6.66 17.15 -2.96
N GLN A 172 -6.90 15.83 -2.97
CA GLN A 172 -6.87 15.06 -4.21
C GLN A 172 -8.28 14.78 -4.74
N THR A 173 -8.47 15.03 -6.04
CA THR A 173 -9.67 14.66 -6.80
C THR A 173 -9.47 13.39 -7.64
N GLN A 174 -8.22 12.98 -7.82
CA GLN A 174 -7.84 11.81 -8.60
C GLN A 174 -7.80 10.57 -7.70
N THR A 175 -8.59 9.55 -8.04
CA THR A 175 -8.73 8.33 -7.23
C THR A 175 -7.38 7.64 -6.97
N ARG A 176 -6.50 7.60 -7.99
CA ARG A 176 -5.17 6.99 -7.87
C ARG A 176 -4.26 7.72 -6.87
N LYS A 177 -4.36 9.05 -6.77
CA LYS A 177 -3.62 9.82 -5.76
C LYS A 177 -4.22 9.68 -4.37
N ILE A 178 -5.56 9.60 -4.26
CA ILE A 178 -6.21 9.28 -2.98
C ILE A 178 -5.71 7.91 -2.47
N MET A 179 -5.66 6.91 -3.36
CA MET A 179 -5.10 5.60 -3.01
C MET A 179 -3.60 5.65 -2.71
N ALA A 180 -2.83 6.52 -3.36
CA ALA A 180 -1.43 6.74 -3.01
C ALA A 180 -1.27 7.18 -1.54
N TYR A 181 -1.98 8.23 -1.15
CA TYR A 181 -1.91 8.77 0.21
C TYR A 181 -2.52 7.82 1.25
N SER A 182 -3.52 7.02 0.87
CA SER A 182 -3.97 5.91 1.71
C SER A 182 -2.85 4.92 2.02
N SER A 183 -2.08 4.51 1.00
CA SER A 183 -0.99 3.56 1.17
C SER A 183 0.09 4.13 2.08
N ILE A 184 0.43 5.42 1.93
CA ILE A 184 1.41 6.09 2.78
C ILE A 184 0.95 6.10 4.24
N ALA A 185 -0.33 6.40 4.49
CA ALA A 185 -0.88 6.41 5.83
C ALA A 185 -0.87 5.00 6.47
N HIS A 186 -1.36 3.98 5.75
CA HIS A 186 -1.38 2.60 6.26
C HIS A 186 0.02 2.03 6.47
N LEU A 187 0.98 2.31 5.58
CA LEU A 187 2.38 1.92 5.78
C LEU A 187 2.98 2.63 7.01
N GLY A 188 2.55 3.85 7.32
CA GLY A 188 2.95 4.53 8.55
C GLY A 188 2.52 3.81 9.82
N TRP A 189 1.28 3.31 9.84
CA TRP A 189 0.79 2.44 10.90
C TRP A 189 1.58 1.13 11.00
N MET A 190 1.98 0.56 9.88
CA MET A 190 2.81 -0.66 9.89
C MET A 190 4.23 -0.36 10.39
N ALA A 191 4.83 0.76 10.00
CA ALA A 191 6.15 1.17 10.44
C ALA A 191 6.22 1.42 11.95
N SER A 192 5.18 2.02 12.55
CA SER A 192 5.17 2.31 13.99
C SER A 192 5.14 1.05 14.86
N ILE A 193 4.53 -0.04 14.40
CA ILE A 193 4.42 -1.28 15.19
C ILE A 193 5.52 -2.30 14.86
N ALA A 194 6.22 -2.14 13.72
CA ALA A 194 7.19 -3.12 13.22
C ALA A 194 8.21 -3.56 14.29
N SER A 195 8.81 -2.62 15.01
CA SER A 195 9.82 -2.92 16.05
C SER A 195 9.26 -3.40 17.39
N ILE A 196 7.95 -3.30 17.61
CA ILE A 196 7.32 -3.64 18.91
C ILE A 196 6.70 -5.03 18.81
N MET A 197 5.72 -5.22 17.90
CA MET A 197 4.98 -6.47 17.74
C MET A 197 4.75 -6.78 16.26
N THR A 198 5.54 -7.72 15.76
CA THR A 198 5.61 -8.08 14.34
C THR A 198 4.34 -8.77 13.84
N ASN A 199 3.68 -9.55 14.69
CA ASN A 199 2.42 -10.23 14.35
C ASN A 199 1.33 -9.23 13.96
N ILE A 200 1.20 -8.12 14.71
CA ILE A 200 0.23 -7.07 14.42
C ILE A 200 0.61 -6.31 13.14
N MET A 201 1.90 -6.13 12.87
CA MET A 201 2.38 -5.57 11.60
C MET A 201 1.93 -6.42 10.39
N VAL A 202 2.15 -7.74 10.46
CA VAL A 202 1.77 -8.69 9.40
C VAL A 202 0.25 -8.71 9.22
N MET A 203 -0.50 -8.75 10.31
CA MET A 203 -1.95 -8.67 10.28
C MET A 203 -2.45 -7.38 9.62
N ASN A 204 -1.88 -6.22 9.96
CA ASN A 204 -2.22 -4.94 9.32
C ASN A 204 -1.93 -4.97 7.82
N LEU A 205 -0.79 -5.55 7.41
CA LEU A 205 -0.46 -5.75 6.00
C LEU A 205 -1.51 -6.59 5.28
N MET A 206 -1.94 -7.71 5.87
CA MET A 206 -2.95 -8.59 5.26
C MET A 206 -4.30 -7.90 5.12
N ILE A 207 -4.78 -7.22 6.16
CA ILE A 207 -6.04 -6.48 6.12
C ILE A 207 -5.96 -5.34 5.09
N TYR A 208 -4.84 -4.62 5.04
CA TYR A 208 -4.59 -3.60 4.02
C TYR A 208 -4.64 -4.16 2.59
N LEU A 209 -4.01 -5.31 2.33
CA LEU A 209 -4.05 -5.96 1.01
C LEU A 209 -5.48 -6.36 0.64
N ILE A 210 -6.25 -6.95 1.56
CA ILE A 210 -7.66 -7.33 1.32
C ILE A 210 -8.52 -6.09 0.99
N MET A 211 -8.39 -5.01 1.77
CA MET A 211 -9.19 -3.81 1.55
C MET A 211 -8.82 -3.08 0.26
N THR A 212 -7.53 -2.93 -0.03
CA THR A 212 -7.06 -2.25 -1.24
C THR A 212 -7.35 -3.04 -2.50
N THR A 213 -7.18 -4.36 -2.49
CA THR A 213 -7.58 -5.23 -3.61
C THR A 213 -9.07 -5.05 -3.92
N ALA A 214 -9.95 -5.10 -2.92
CA ALA A 214 -11.38 -4.90 -3.10
C ALA A 214 -11.70 -3.54 -3.74
N LEU A 215 -11.11 -2.46 -3.24
CA LEU A 215 -11.34 -1.12 -3.78
C LEU A 215 -10.77 -0.95 -5.19
N PHE A 216 -9.57 -1.44 -5.49
CA PHE A 216 -9.03 -1.36 -6.85
C PHE A 216 -9.87 -2.16 -7.85
N PHE A 217 -10.37 -3.34 -7.48
CA PHE A 217 -11.29 -4.08 -8.33
C PHE A 217 -12.60 -3.32 -8.58
N SER A 218 -13.14 -2.61 -7.57
CA SER A 218 -14.33 -1.78 -7.78
C SER A 218 -14.05 -0.63 -8.76
N LEU A 219 -12.94 0.10 -8.59
CA LEU A 219 -12.51 1.18 -9.50
C LEU A 219 -12.21 0.69 -10.93
N ILE A 220 -11.62 -0.50 -11.07
CA ILE A 220 -11.32 -1.09 -12.39
C ILE A 220 -12.63 -1.45 -13.10
N SER A 221 -13.59 -2.04 -12.39
CA SER A 221 -14.89 -2.42 -12.95
C SER A 221 -15.73 -1.20 -13.38
N SER A 222 -15.68 -0.11 -12.62
CA SER A 222 -16.36 1.16 -12.95
C SER A 222 -15.56 2.04 -13.93
N LYS A 223 -14.27 1.74 -14.17
CA LYS A 223 -13.32 2.53 -14.96
C LYS A 223 -13.18 3.99 -14.47
N SER A 224 -13.39 4.24 -13.18
CA SER A 224 -13.39 5.59 -12.62
C SER A 224 -11.97 6.07 -12.27
N LYS A 225 -11.53 7.18 -12.89
CA LYS A 225 -10.22 7.79 -12.59
C LYS A 225 -10.34 8.97 -11.63
N THR A 226 -11.46 9.69 -11.69
CA THR A 226 -11.75 10.87 -10.88
C THR A 226 -12.91 10.61 -9.92
N ILE A 227 -13.06 11.46 -8.89
CA ILE A 227 -14.24 11.44 -8.02
C ILE A 227 -15.52 11.62 -8.85
N GLN A 228 -15.50 12.48 -9.86
CA GLN A 228 -16.66 12.70 -10.74
C GLN A 228 -17.08 11.42 -11.49
N ASP A 229 -16.13 10.61 -11.96
CA ASP A 229 -16.46 9.35 -12.61
C ASP A 229 -17.16 8.37 -11.65
N THR A 230 -16.79 8.42 -10.37
CA THR A 230 -17.39 7.56 -9.35
C THR A 230 -18.84 7.94 -9.04
N THR A 231 -19.24 9.21 -9.18
CA THR A 231 -20.62 9.64 -8.87
C THR A 231 -21.64 9.08 -9.88
N MET A 232 -21.21 8.88 -11.12
CA MET A 232 -22.02 8.33 -12.21
C MET A 232 -22.28 6.82 -12.07
N SER A 233 -21.52 6.13 -11.22
CA SER A 233 -21.55 4.66 -11.11
C SER A 233 -22.80 4.10 -10.42
N TRP A 234 -23.49 4.91 -9.60
CA TRP A 234 -24.72 4.50 -8.93
C TRP A 234 -25.79 4.03 -9.93
N THR A 235 -25.92 4.74 -11.05
CA THR A 235 -26.95 4.43 -12.05
C THR A 235 -26.62 3.23 -12.94
N SER A 236 -25.36 2.79 -12.98
CA SER A 236 -25.01 1.56 -13.69
C SER A 236 -25.08 0.33 -12.79
N SER A 237 -24.70 0.46 -11.52
CA SER A 237 -24.45 -0.68 -10.65
C SER A 237 -24.52 -0.28 -9.17
N PRO A 238 -25.72 -0.24 -8.56
CA PRO A 238 -25.90 0.20 -7.17
C PRO A 238 -25.24 -0.74 -6.15
N THR A 239 -25.14 -2.03 -6.46
CA THR A 239 -24.46 -3.01 -5.59
C THR A 239 -22.97 -2.72 -5.48
N LEU A 240 -22.32 -2.40 -6.61
CA LEU A 240 -20.91 -2.04 -6.66
C LEU A 240 -20.62 -0.80 -5.82
N THR A 241 -21.47 0.22 -5.91
CA THR A 241 -21.27 1.47 -5.15
C THR A 241 -21.44 1.27 -3.65
N ILE A 242 -22.40 0.45 -3.21
CA ILE A 242 -22.57 0.10 -1.79
C ILE A 242 -21.34 -0.66 -1.27
N THR A 243 -20.86 -1.67 -2.01
CA THR A 243 -19.64 -2.41 -1.62
C THR A 243 -18.41 -1.50 -1.57
N MET A 244 -18.25 -0.61 -2.55
CA MET A 244 -17.16 0.37 -2.57
C MET A 244 -17.22 1.30 -1.36
N MET A 245 -18.40 1.83 -1.02
CA MET A 245 -18.60 2.66 0.17
C MET A 245 -18.15 1.94 1.44
N LEU A 246 -18.62 0.70 1.66
CA LEU A 246 -18.27 -0.06 2.86
C LEU A 246 -16.76 -0.35 2.93
N THR A 247 -16.10 -0.64 1.79
CA THR A 247 -14.64 -0.82 1.74
C THR A 247 -13.86 0.49 1.99
N LEU A 248 -14.40 1.64 1.61
CA LEU A 248 -13.78 2.95 1.92
C LEU A 248 -13.86 3.25 3.42
N LEU A 249 -15.01 2.96 4.03
CA LEU A 249 -15.19 3.11 5.47
C LEU A 249 -14.31 2.12 6.26
N SER A 250 -14.09 0.91 5.72
CA SER A 250 -13.18 -0.06 6.33
C SER A 250 -11.73 0.44 6.29
N LEU A 251 -11.26 1.00 5.16
CA LEU A 251 -9.94 1.67 5.08
C LEU A 251 -9.81 2.84 6.07
N GLY A 252 -10.91 3.59 6.26
CA GLY A 252 -11.02 4.63 7.29
C GLY A 252 -10.85 4.10 8.71
N GLY A 253 -11.15 2.82 8.95
CA GLY A 253 -11.04 2.16 10.24
C GLY A 253 -12.16 2.56 11.19
N LEU A 254 -13.41 2.54 10.71
CA LEU A 254 -14.58 2.75 11.57
C LEU A 254 -15.03 1.43 12.21
N PRO A 255 -15.34 1.38 13.52
CA PRO A 255 -16.12 0.28 14.08
C PRO A 255 -17.52 0.28 13.44
N PRO A 256 -18.10 -0.85 13.00
CA PRO A 256 -17.76 -2.27 13.26
C PRO A 256 -16.94 -2.99 12.15
N LEU A 257 -16.25 -2.27 11.26
CA LEU A 257 -15.61 -2.84 10.07
C LEU A 257 -14.20 -3.41 10.36
N ALA A 258 -13.74 -4.35 9.52
CA ALA A 258 -12.47 -5.05 9.72
C ALA A 258 -11.24 -4.12 9.81
N GLY A 259 -11.21 -3.00 9.08
CA GLY A 259 -10.05 -2.10 9.10
C GLY A 259 -9.88 -1.29 10.39
N PHE A 260 -10.83 -1.35 11.32
CA PHE A 260 -10.66 -0.81 12.68
C PHE A 260 -9.72 -1.68 13.52
N MET A 261 -9.80 -3.01 13.36
CA MET A 261 -9.00 -3.99 14.11
C MET A 261 -7.50 -3.67 14.19
N PRO A 262 -6.76 -3.48 13.07
CA PRO A 262 -5.32 -3.27 13.16
C PRO A 262 -4.98 -1.94 13.82
N LYS A 263 -5.76 -0.87 13.60
CA LYS A 263 -5.51 0.43 14.23
C LYS A 263 -5.73 0.37 15.75
N TRP A 264 -6.78 -0.33 16.17
CA TRP A 264 -7.08 -0.52 17.58
C TRP A 264 -5.97 -1.28 18.30
N LEU A 265 -5.54 -2.43 17.77
CA LEU A 265 -4.49 -3.25 18.38
C LEU A 265 -3.12 -2.54 18.39
N ILE A 266 -2.79 -1.77 17.34
CA ILE A 266 -1.55 -0.98 17.33
C ILE A 266 -1.59 0.10 18.43
N LEU A 267 -2.73 0.75 18.65
CA LEU A 267 -2.86 1.75 19.70
C LEU A 267 -2.73 1.13 21.10
N GLU A 268 -3.30 -0.06 21.31
CA GLU A 268 -3.18 -0.80 22.55
C GLU A 268 -1.70 -1.09 22.89
N GLU A 269 -0.95 -1.65 21.95
CA GLU A 269 0.48 -1.94 22.15
C GLU A 269 1.31 -0.68 22.39
N LEU A 270 1.02 0.42 21.69
CA LEU A 270 1.72 1.69 21.92
C LEU A 270 1.47 2.24 23.33
N ILE A 271 0.25 2.04 23.89
CA ILE A 271 -0.07 2.46 25.26
C ILE A 271 0.63 1.56 26.27
N VAL A 272 0.70 0.25 26.02
CA VAL A 272 1.42 -0.70 26.89
C VAL A 272 2.92 -0.38 26.98
N GLN A 273 3.51 0.20 25.92
CA GLN A 273 4.90 0.65 25.90
C GLN A 273 5.09 2.10 26.39
N ASP A 274 4.11 2.70 27.08
CA ASP A 274 4.12 4.08 27.59
C ASP A 274 4.27 5.18 26.51
N LEU A 275 4.04 4.87 25.23
CA LEU A 275 4.12 5.81 24.10
C LEU A 275 2.79 6.55 23.86
N VAL A 276 2.14 7.01 24.93
CA VAL A 276 0.81 7.64 24.89
C VAL A 276 0.72 8.85 23.95
N PRO A 277 1.69 9.81 23.92
CA PRO A 277 1.61 10.95 23.01
C PRO A 277 1.66 10.54 21.53
N LEU A 278 2.44 9.51 21.21
CA LEU A 278 2.52 8.96 19.86
C LEU A 278 1.20 8.28 19.47
N ALA A 279 0.60 7.50 20.38
CA ALA A 279 -0.70 6.87 20.15
C ALA A 279 -1.80 7.91 19.87
N ILE A 280 -1.86 9.00 20.64
CA ILE A 280 -2.85 10.07 20.47
C ILE A 280 -2.67 10.77 19.10
N THR A 281 -1.44 11.14 18.75
CA THR A 281 -1.17 11.82 17.47
C THR A 281 -1.47 10.93 16.27
N MET A 282 -1.12 9.64 16.35
CA MET A 282 -1.49 8.65 15.34
C MET A 282 -3.01 8.51 15.21
N ALA A 283 -3.75 8.39 16.33
CA ALA A 283 -5.20 8.34 16.31
C ALA A 283 -5.82 9.58 15.64
N LEU A 284 -5.36 10.79 15.99
CA LEU A 284 -5.83 12.03 15.35
C LEU A 284 -5.51 12.08 13.84
N SER A 285 -4.35 11.56 13.42
CA SER A 285 -3.98 11.49 12.00
C SER A 285 -4.97 10.63 11.19
N THR A 286 -5.57 9.59 11.78
CA THR A 286 -6.53 8.74 11.08
C THR A 286 -7.83 9.45 10.76
N LEU A 287 -8.25 10.42 11.59
CA LEU A 287 -9.45 11.21 11.32
C LEU A 287 -9.29 12.04 10.04
N LEU A 288 -8.08 12.53 9.75
CA LEU A 288 -7.78 13.20 8.48
C LEU A 288 -7.95 12.25 7.30
N SER A 289 -7.46 11.01 7.43
CA SER A 289 -7.62 10.00 6.38
C SER A 289 -9.09 9.62 6.16
N LEU A 290 -9.83 9.49 7.25
CA LEU A 290 -11.25 9.16 7.27
C LEU A 290 -12.08 10.22 6.56
N PHE A 291 -11.74 11.50 6.71
CA PHE A 291 -12.46 12.59 6.04
C PHE A 291 -12.47 12.44 4.51
N PHE A 292 -11.32 12.15 3.87
CA PHE A 292 -11.31 12.03 2.42
C PHE A 292 -12.02 10.75 1.93
N TYR A 293 -12.03 9.68 2.73
CA TYR A 293 -12.84 8.50 2.43
C TYR A 293 -14.34 8.79 2.55
N LEU A 294 -14.76 9.50 3.60
CA LEU A 294 -16.15 9.92 3.78
C LEU A 294 -16.62 10.80 2.63
N ARG A 295 -15.79 11.73 2.16
CA ARG A 295 -16.11 12.53 0.97
C ARG A 295 -16.30 11.68 -0.29
N LEU A 296 -15.46 10.66 -0.49
CA LEU A 296 -15.61 9.75 -1.63
C LEU A 296 -16.86 8.86 -1.48
N ALA A 297 -17.13 8.34 -0.28
CA ALA A 297 -18.39 7.64 0.02
C ALA A 297 -19.61 8.53 -0.23
N TYR A 298 -19.58 9.78 0.24
CA TYR A 298 -20.67 10.73 0.11
C TYR A 298 -21.02 11.04 -1.34
N THR A 299 -20.00 11.27 -2.16
CA THR A 299 -20.17 11.58 -3.59
C THR A 299 -20.59 10.37 -4.43
N THR A 300 -20.39 9.14 -3.94
CA THR A 300 -20.62 7.92 -4.72
C THR A 300 -21.92 7.22 -4.41
N THR A 301 -22.37 7.25 -3.15
CA THR A 301 -23.58 6.54 -2.72
C THR A 301 -24.59 7.44 -2.03
N LEU A 302 -24.16 8.31 -1.10
CA LEU A 302 -25.09 9.06 -0.25
C LEU A 302 -25.79 10.21 -0.98
N THR A 303 -25.18 10.73 -2.03
CA THR A 303 -25.77 11.76 -2.90
C THR A 303 -25.83 11.32 -4.34
N LEU A 304 -26.89 11.73 -5.03
CA LEU A 304 -27.09 11.46 -6.45
C LEU A 304 -26.70 12.70 -7.26
N SER A 305 -25.56 12.64 -7.94
CA SER A 305 -25.14 13.68 -8.88
C SER A 305 -25.94 13.61 -10.19
N PRO A 306 -26.06 14.73 -10.94
CA PRO A 306 -26.76 14.73 -12.23
C PRO A 306 -26.11 13.78 -13.23
N ASN A 307 -26.91 12.92 -13.85
CA ASN A 307 -26.43 11.97 -14.86
C ASN A 307 -26.49 12.54 -16.28
N THR A 308 -25.58 12.10 -17.15
CA THR A 308 -25.62 12.39 -18.59
C THR A 308 -26.60 11.48 -19.32
N LEU A 309 -27.19 11.98 -20.42
CA LEU A 309 -28.13 11.20 -21.26
C LEU A 309 -27.53 9.89 -21.79
N GLN A 310 -26.21 9.88 -22.04
CA GLN A 310 -25.50 8.71 -22.55
C GLN A 310 -25.48 7.52 -21.58
N MET A 311 -25.70 7.74 -20.27
CA MET A 311 -25.77 6.65 -19.30
C MET A 311 -26.92 5.69 -19.57
N LYS A 312 -28.02 6.15 -20.18
CA LYS A 312 -29.16 5.31 -20.54
C LYS A 312 -28.76 4.17 -21.49
N PHE A 313 -27.74 4.38 -22.34
CA PHE A 313 -27.24 3.32 -23.23
C PHE A 313 -26.48 2.24 -22.46
N LYS A 314 -25.80 2.58 -21.37
CA LYS A 314 -25.04 1.61 -20.55
C LYS A 314 -25.94 0.63 -19.82
N TRP A 315 -27.20 0.99 -19.54
CA TRP A 315 -28.17 0.11 -18.87
C TRP A 315 -28.47 -1.19 -19.63
N ARG A 316 -28.24 -1.21 -20.95
CA ARG A 316 -28.45 -2.39 -21.79
C ARG A 316 -27.35 -3.44 -21.63
N PHE A 317 -26.18 -3.06 -21.13
CA PHE A 317 -25.03 -3.94 -21.00
C PHE A 317 -24.86 -4.41 -19.56
N LYS A 318 -24.73 -5.72 -19.36
CA LYS A 318 -24.35 -6.29 -18.07
C LYS A 318 -22.88 -6.00 -17.81
N GLN A 319 -22.57 -5.45 -16.65
CA GLN A 319 -21.19 -5.31 -16.20
C GLN A 319 -20.63 -6.67 -15.80
N THR A 320 -19.40 -6.95 -16.24
CA THR A 320 -18.63 -8.11 -15.81
C THR A 320 -17.97 -7.79 -14.47
N ILE A 321 -18.58 -8.27 -13.37
CA ILE A 321 -17.99 -8.18 -12.04
C ILE A 321 -17.10 -9.41 -11.84
N VAL A 322 -15.85 -9.18 -11.41
CA VAL A 322 -14.93 -10.27 -11.09
C VAL A 322 -15.39 -10.92 -9.77
N PRO A 323 -15.57 -12.25 -9.69
CA PRO A 323 -16.06 -12.90 -8.47
C PRO A 323 -15.14 -12.68 -7.26
N THR A 324 -13.85 -12.44 -7.49
CA THR A 324 -12.87 -12.09 -6.45
C THR A 324 -13.26 -10.82 -5.68
N LEU A 325 -13.90 -9.85 -6.33
CA LEU A 325 -14.38 -8.62 -5.66
C LEU A 325 -15.38 -8.94 -4.56
N MET A 326 -16.28 -9.89 -4.81
CA MET A 326 -17.33 -10.24 -3.86
C MET A 326 -16.73 -10.89 -2.61
N ALA A 327 -15.83 -11.87 -2.79
CA ALA A 327 -15.15 -12.52 -1.67
C ALA A 327 -14.30 -11.51 -0.86
N LEU A 328 -13.49 -10.69 -1.53
CA LEU A 328 -12.61 -9.72 -0.85
C LEU A 328 -13.39 -8.62 -0.13
N SER A 329 -14.49 -8.13 -0.71
CA SER A 329 -15.33 -7.13 -0.05
C SER A 329 -16.02 -7.69 1.20
N THR A 330 -16.49 -8.93 1.17
CA THR A 330 -17.07 -9.56 2.37
C THR A 330 -16.04 -9.70 3.49
N LEU A 331 -14.80 -10.11 3.16
CA LEU A 331 -13.70 -10.16 4.12
C LEU A 331 -13.35 -8.76 4.65
N ALA A 332 -13.27 -7.75 3.79
CA ALA A 332 -12.97 -6.37 4.22
C ALA A 332 -14.00 -5.79 5.21
N ILE A 333 -15.24 -6.29 5.22
CA ILE A 333 -16.33 -5.75 6.03
C ILE A 333 -16.50 -6.55 7.33
N PHE A 334 -16.58 -7.87 7.25
CA PHE A 334 -17.09 -8.72 8.36
C PHE A 334 -16.01 -9.46 9.16
N PHE A 335 -14.72 -9.14 8.99
CA PHE A 335 -13.65 -9.86 9.67
C PHE A 335 -13.46 -9.52 11.15
N LEU A 336 -14.05 -8.42 11.64
CA LEU A 336 -13.88 -7.95 13.02
C LEU A 336 -14.20 -8.99 14.11
N PRO A 337 -15.30 -9.76 14.10
CA PRO A 337 -15.57 -10.76 15.14
C PRO A 337 -14.55 -11.92 15.18
N LEU A 338 -13.77 -12.12 14.11
CA LEU A 338 -12.74 -13.15 14.04
C LEU A 338 -11.38 -12.67 14.61
N THR A 339 -11.34 -11.48 15.23
CA THR A 339 -10.13 -10.92 15.86
C THR A 339 -9.36 -11.89 16.75
N PRO A 340 -9.96 -12.63 17.70
CA PRO A 340 -9.18 -13.49 18.59
C PRO A 340 -8.54 -14.66 17.85
N LEU A 341 -9.17 -15.15 16.79
CA LEU A 341 -8.70 -16.29 16.00
C LEU A 341 -7.49 -15.93 15.13
N ILE A 342 -7.36 -14.65 14.76
CA ILE A 342 -6.22 -14.13 13.98
C ILE A 342 -5.00 -13.86 14.88
N LEU A 343 -5.24 -13.63 16.18
CA LEU A 343 -4.20 -13.35 17.16
C LEU A 343 -3.61 -14.63 17.80
N LEU A 344 -4.32 -15.75 17.73
CA LEU A 344 -3.84 -17.09 18.15
C LEU A 344 -2.76 -17.62 17.19
#